data_AF-A0A183CZB1-F1
#
_entry.id   AF-A0A183CZB1-F1
#
_cell.length_a   1.000
_cell.length_b   1.000
_cell.length_c   1.000
_cell.angle_alpha   90.00
_cell.angle_beta   90.00
_cell.angle_gamma   90.00
#
_symmetry.space_group_name_H-M   'P 1'
#
loop_
_entity.id
_entity.type
_entity.pdbx_description
1 polymer ?
#
loop_
_entity_poly.entity_id
_entity_poly.type
_entity_poly.pdbx_seq_one_letter_code
_entity_poly.pdbx_strand_id
1 'polypeptide(L)'
;LDNQALMEQLRHKEGVLKAVKENAREILAHAKPNDAAAAEISIKIKELDELWLELMDGITKRGIVLEDTLVKARRFWFELQSCQKAIEELRMRIEGIQAAFGEPVVIEQQRHALMAIEEEMRDAKPQIMDKLRSAGRELCDVVAEDEKAHVEQQINAVEGGWVTVTNMCARKNSDLIEAMDKAMDFHSLLAELLNWIAEAEAKASELSPVPGASSTDIKNELTALADLRSLLDEKALKKEQLNQLCAGLCVGTTAQQSASIRAPIIDLNMRWNRLYALLSERQQKMEKALLEMGQFAQAYEQLMLWIEKTEHILSEINPHPTNLKEAEVEVCKHRVIQNDVLAHEASVDTLNSAAKRIIAADPNAANTTQPMIDNLNSHWHMLVDKLEDVWEQLNGARKAAENLGSEMDKWSMWLQDKDADLSHAKPTGGLPETAQAQLDDFFVLKAEIEQNRPALEAHLEAAAKYLSDSASNSNTWISQRGAQLKKKWIQVQEKIGDREQKLRIALIEAEQLYSAMTSMSEWLDAVEERLGH
;
A
#
# COMPACT_ATOMS: atom_id res chain seq x y z
N LEU A 1 -56.13 -79.41 -9.86
CA LEU A 1 -56.85 -80.00 -8.71
C LEU A 1 -58.22 -80.53 -9.14
N ASP A 2 -59.03 -79.73 -9.85
CA ASP A 2 -60.38 -80.15 -10.27
C ASP A 2 -60.41 -81.39 -11.17
N ASN A 3 -59.51 -81.50 -12.16
CA ASN A 3 -59.48 -82.68 -13.04
C ASN A 3 -59.07 -83.96 -12.29
N GLN A 4 -58.21 -83.84 -11.27
CA GLN A 4 -57.85 -84.96 -10.40
C GLN A 4 -59.02 -85.38 -9.52
N ALA A 5 -59.77 -84.42 -8.95
CA ALA A 5 -60.98 -84.70 -8.19
C ALA A 5 -62.07 -85.35 -9.07
N LEU A 6 -62.24 -84.91 -10.32
CA LEU A 6 -63.16 -85.53 -11.28
C LEU A 6 -62.73 -86.96 -11.66
N MET A 7 -61.43 -87.20 -11.87
CA MET A 7 -60.89 -88.56 -12.07
C MET A 7 -61.17 -89.46 -10.88
N GLU A 8 -61.00 -88.94 -9.67
CA GLU A 8 -61.25 -89.69 -8.44
C GLU A 8 -62.75 -89.98 -8.26
N GLN A 9 -63.62 -89.02 -8.53
CA GLN A 9 -65.07 -89.23 -8.52
C GLN A 9 -65.51 -90.27 -9.56
N LEU A 10 -64.95 -90.23 -10.78
CA LEU A 10 -65.18 -91.27 -11.78
C LEU A 10 -64.72 -92.66 -11.28
N ARG A 11 -63.54 -92.78 -10.68
CA ARG A 11 -63.09 -94.05 -10.09
C ARG A 11 -64.07 -94.58 -9.02
N HIS A 12 -64.61 -93.70 -8.18
CA HIS A 12 -65.60 -94.10 -7.18
C HIS A 12 -66.94 -94.52 -7.81
N LYS A 13 -67.35 -93.89 -8.92
CA LYS A 13 -68.58 -94.21 -9.65
C LYS A 13 -68.46 -95.45 -10.55
N GLU A 14 -67.25 -95.91 -10.85
CA GLU A 14 -66.99 -97.12 -11.63
C GLU A 14 -67.65 -98.37 -11.00
N GLY A 15 -67.55 -98.50 -9.68
CA GLY A 15 -68.21 -99.58 -8.92
C GLY A 15 -69.74 -99.51 -8.99
N VAL A 16 -70.30 -98.30 -8.96
CA VAL A 16 -71.75 -98.07 -9.08
C VAL A 16 -72.24 -98.40 -10.48
N LEU A 17 -71.50 -97.97 -11.52
CA LEU A 17 -71.81 -98.30 -12.91
C LEU A 17 -71.79 -99.82 -13.14
N LYS A 18 -70.80 -100.52 -12.57
CA LYS A 18 -70.72 -101.99 -12.63
C LYS A 18 -71.95 -102.66 -11.99
N ALA A 19 -72.41 -102.17 -10.84
CA ALA A 19 -73.62 -102.67 -10.18
C ALA A 19 -74.89 -102.40 -11.00
N VAL A 20 -75.02 -101.23 -11.61
CA VAL A 20 -76.15 -100.88 -12.50
C VAL A 20 -76.19 -101.80 -13.71
N LYS A 21 -75.03 -102.11 -14.33
CA LYS A 21 -74.94 -103.06 -15.44
C LYS A 21 -75.35 -104.47 -15.04
N GLU A 22 -74.90 -104.94 -13.86
CA GLU A 22 -75.20 -106.29 -13.38
C GLU A 22 -76.69 -106.45 -13.08
N ASN A 23 -77.28 -105.50 -12.35
CA ASN A 23 -78.72 -105.47 -12.10
C ASN A 23 -79.52 -105.46 -13.41
N ALA A 24 -79.08 -104.69 -14.39
CA ALA A 24 -79.76 -104.64 -15.67
C ALA A 24 -79.56 -105.92 -16.50
N ARG A 25 -78.41 -106.61 -16.39
CA ARG A 25 -78.22 -107.98 -16.94
C ARG A 25 -79.16 -109.00 -16.31
N GLU A 26 -79.35 -108.95 -14.99
CA GLU A 26 -80.29 -109.82 -14.27
C GLU A 26 -81.74 -109.58 -14.73
N ILE A 27 -82.14 -108.32 -14.86
CA ILE A 27 -83.48 -107.95 -15.38
C ILE A 27 -83.66 -108.45 -16.82
N LEU A 28 -82.63 -108.32 -17.68
CA LEU A 28 -82.67 -108.81 -19.06
C LEU A 28 -82.69 -110.34 -19.15
N ALA A 29 -82.07 -111.07 -18.21
CA ALA A 29 -82.06 -112.54 -18.18
C ALA A 29 -83.44 -113.14 -17.86
N HIS A 30 -84.31 -112.39 -17.18
CA HIS A 30 -85.68 -112.79 -16.85
C HIS A 30 -86.75 -112.20 -17.80
N ALA A 31 -86.33 -111.45 -18.83
CA ALA A 31 -87.24 -110.82 -19.78
C ALA A 31 -87.83 -111.84 -20.78
N LYS A 32 -89.09 -111.62 -21.21
CA LYS A 32 -89.76 -112.45 -22.22
C LYS A 32 -89.18 -112.16 -23.62
N PRO A 33 -89.22 -113.13 -24.56
CA PRO A 33 -88.87 -112.85 -25.95
C PRO A 33 -89.75 -111.72 -26.50
N ASN A 34 -89.14 -110.67 -27.07
CA ASN A 34 -89.81 -109.49 -27.64
C ASN A 34 -90.36 -108.42 -26.65
N ASP A 35 -89.80 -108.32 -25.44
CA ASP A 35 -90.16 -107.26 -24.47
C ASP A 35 -89.55 -105.89 -24.85
N ALA A 36 -90.42 -104.92 -25.12
CA ALA A 36 -90.03 -103.54 -25.47
C ALA A 36 -89.27 -102.84 -24.33
N ALA A 37 -89.60 -103.13 -23.07
CA ALA A 37 -88.91 -102.54 -21.91
C ALA A 37 -87.49 -103.11 -21.77
N ALA A 38 -87.29 -104.39 -22.11
CA ALA A 38 -85.96 -105.00 -22.14
C ALA A 38 -85.09 -104.41 -23.27
N ALA A 39 -85.66 -104.13 -24.44
CA ALA A 39 -84.96 -103.43 -25.52
C ALA A 39 -84.55 -102.01 -25.10
N GLU A 40 -85.44 -101.28 -24.43
CA GLU A 40 -85.17 -99.92 -23.93
C GLU A 40 -84.06 -99.91 -22.85
N ILE A 41 -84.09 -100.86 -21.90
CA ILE A 41 -83.02 -101.01 -20.88
C ILE A 41 -81.67 -101.31 -21.56
N SER A 42 -81.65 -102.18 -22.57
CA SER A 42 -80.43 -102.51 -23.32
C SER A 42 -79.86 -101.30 -24.07
N ILE A 43 -80.72 -100.46 -24.66
CA ILE A 43 -80.31 -99.19 -25.30
C ILE A 43 -79.74 -98.23 -24.27
N LYS A 44 -80.42 -98.00 -23.14
CA LYS A 44 -79.96 -97.07 -22.09
C LYS A 44 -78.63 -97.49 -21.43
N ILE A 45 -78.36 -98.80 -21.27
CA ILE A 45 -77.05 -99.27 -20.79
C ILE A 45 -75.95 -98.98 -21.81
N LYS A 46 -76.22 -99.17 -23.11
CA LYS A 46 -75.25 -98.86 -24.17
C LYS A 46 -74.95 -97.37 -24.23
N GLU A 47 -75.97 -96.53 -24.18
CA GLU A 47 -75.81 -95.07 -24.12
C GLU A 47 -75.01 -94.65 -22.87
N LEU A 48 -75.30 -95.24 -21.71
CA LEU A 48 -74.55 -95.00 -20.47
C LEU A 48 -73.07 -95.42 -20.58
N ASP A 49 -72.79 -96.51 -21.31
CA ASP A 49 -71.43 -97.00 -21.55
C ASP A 49 -70.64 -96.11 -22.51
N GLU A 50 -71.28 -95.65 -23.57
CA GLU A 50 -70.71 -94.69 -24.51
C GLU A 50 -70.38 -93.38 -23.78
N LEU A 51 -71.33 -92.83 -23.01
CA LEU A 51 -71.12 -91.62 -22.20
C LEU A 51 -70.01 -91.81 -21.15
N TRP A 52 -69.93 -92.98 -20.51
CA TRP A 52 -68.86 -93.27 -19.56
C TRP A 52 -67.48 -93.29 -20.21
N LEU A 53 -67.37 -93.94 -21.37
CA LEU A 53 -66.13 -94.00 -22.14
C LEU A 53 -65.73 -92.60 -22.64
N GLU A 54 -66.68 -91.80 -23.14
CA GLU A 54 -66.45 -90.42 -23.55
C GLU A 54 -66.00 -89.53 -22.38
N LEU A 55 -66.61 -89.67 -21.20
CA LEU A 55 -66.20 -88.94 -19.99
C LEU A 55 -64.81 -89.35 -19.51
N MET A 56 -64.52 -90.64 -19.48
CA MET A 56 -63.20 -91.17 -19.08
C MET A 56 -62.11 -90.72 -20.06
N ASP A 57 -62.37 -90.81 -21.36
CA ASP A 57 -61.46 -90.35 -22.42
C ASP A 57 -61.27 -88.83 -22.35
N GLY A 58 -62.35 -88.07 -22.21
CA GLY A 58 -62.34 -86.61 -22.09
C GLY A 58 -61.56 -86.12 -20.87
N ILE A 59 -61.76 -86.72 -19.69
CA ILE A 59 -61.04 -86.34 -18.47
C ILE A 59 -59.57 -86.77 -18.52
N THR A 60 -59.25 -87.91 -19.16
CA THR A 60 -57.87 -88.36 -19.39
C THR A 60 -57.14 -87.43 -20.34
N LYS A 61 -57.74 -87.10 -21.50
CA LYS A 61 -57.22 -86.14 -22.48
C LYS A 61 -57.02 -84.76 -21.85
N ARG A 62 -58.03 -84.27 -21.11
CA ARG A 62 -57.93 -83.03 -20.34
C ARG A 62 -56.78 -83.08 -19.33
N GLY A 63 -56.54 -84.23 -18.70
CA GLY A 63 -55.43 -84.43 -17.77
C GLY A 63 -54.06 -84.28 -18.44
N ILE A 64 -53.88 -84.90 -19.61
CA ILE A 64 -52.63 -84.79 -20.39
C ILE A 64 -52.37 -83.34 -20.80
N VAL A 65 -53.40 -82.65 -21.31
CA VAL A 65 -53.27 -81.24 -21.70
C VAL A 65 -52.94 -80.36 -20.50
N LEU A 66 -53.63 -80.53 -19.37
CA LEU A 66 -53.36 -79.75 -18.15
C LEU A 66 -51.95 -79.98 -17.60
N GLU A 67 -51.41 -81.20 -17.69
CA GLU A 67 -50.05 -81.49 -17.25
C GLU A 67 -49.01 -80.85 -18.17
N ASP A 68 -49.20 -80.92 -19.49
CA ASP A 68 -48.35 -80.23 -20.48
C ASP A 68 -48.37 -78.70 -20.28
N THR A 69 -49.56 -78.12 -20.11
CA THR A 69 -49.74 -76.68 -19.80
C THR A 69 -49.03 -76.32 -18.50
N LEU A 70 -49.10 -77.16 -17.46
CA LEU A 70 -48.44 -76.92 -16.18
C LEU A 70 -46.91 -76.94 -16.31
N VAL A 71 -46.33 -77.85 -17.12
CA VAL A 71 -44.89 -77.87 -17.40
C VAL A 71 -44.45 -76.59 -18.11
N LYS A 72 -45.18 -76.17 -19.14
CA LYS A 72 -44.92 -74.92 -19.88
C LYS A 72 -45.06 -73.69 -18.99
N ALA A 73 -46.08 -73.65 -18.13
CA ALA A 73 -46.29 -72.57 -17.17
C ALA A 73 -45.13 -72.49 -16.18
N ARG A 74 -44.69 -73.61 -15.61
CA ARG A 74 -43.52 -73.65 -14.70
C ARG A 74 -42.26 -73.12 -15.38
N ARG A 75 -42.02 -73.50 -16.64
CA ARG A 75 -40.89 -72.97 -17.42
C ARG A 75 -41.01 -71.46 -17.62
N PHE A 76 -42.16 -70.95 -18.03
CA PHE A 76 -42.38 -69.51 -18.21
C PHE A 76 -42.13 -68.73 -16.92
N TRP A 77 -42.74 -69.14 -15.80
CA TRP A 77 -42.58 -68.44 -14.53
C TRP A 77 -41.15 -68.51 -13.98
N PHE A 78 -40.43 -69.61 -14.23
CA PHE A 78 -39.01 -69.71 -13.90
C PHE A 78 -38.15 -68.72 -14.70
N GLU A 79 -38.34 -68.67 -16.02
CA GLU A 79 -37.62 -67.71 -16.87
C GLU A 79 -37.99 -66.26 -16.50
N LEU A 80 -39.27 -65.99 -16.20
CA LEU A 80 -39.74 -64.67 -15.78
C LEU A 80 -39.03 -64.21 -14.49
N GLN A 81 -38.98 -65.09 -13.48
CA GLN A 81 -38.31 -64.80 -12.22
C GLN A 81 -36.81 -64.58 -12.42
N SER A 82 -36.17 -65.36 -13.30
CA SER A 82 -34.77 -65.19 -13.66
C SER A 82 -34.52 -63.82 -14.29
N CYS A 83 -35.37 -63.38 -15.22
CA CYS A 83 -35.30 -62.05 -15.84
C CYS A 83 -35.45 -60.93 -14.81
N GLN A 84 -36.46 -61.02 -13.94
CA GLN A 84 -36.73 -60.01 -12.92
C GLN A 84 -35.55 -59.86 -11.95
N LYS A 85 -34.96 -60.99 -11.53
CA LYS A 85 -33.77 -61.00 -10.68
C LYS A 85 -32.58 -60.34 -11.35
N ALA A 86 -32.32 -60.65 -12.62
CA ALA A 86 -31.21 -60.04 -13.38
C ALA A 86 -31.38 -58.51 -13.51
N ILE A 87 -32.60 -58.03 -13.76
CA ILE A 87 -32.93 -56.60 -13.83
C ILE A 87 -32.66 -55.92 -12.47
N GLU A 88 -33.09 -56.53 -11.36
CA GLU A 88 -32.87 -55.96 -10.03
C GLU A 88 -31.39 -55.94 -9.63
N GLU A 89 -30.64 -57.00 -9.95
CA GLU A 89 -29.19 -57.04 -9.71
C GLU A 89 -28.45 -55.95 -10.49
N LEU A 90 -28.81 -55.72 -11.76
CA LEU A 90 -28.25 -54.63 -12.56
C LEU A 90 -28.63 -53.26 -11.99
N ARG A 91 -29.90 -53.08 -11.60
CA ARG A 91 -30.39 -51.85 -10.96
C ARG A 91 -29.57 -51.52 -9.72
N MET A 92 -29.40 -52.50 -8.82
CA MET A 92 -28.63 -52.33 -7.58
C MET A 92 -27.15 -52.03 -7.85
N ARG A 93 -26.54 -52.64 -8.89
CA ARG A 93 -25.16 -52.32 -9.28
C ARG A 93 -25.02 -50.89 -9.81
N ILE A 94 -25.96 -50.42 -10.63
CA ILE A 94 -25.96 -49.04 -11.16
C ILE A 94 -26.15 -48.04 -10.01
N GLU A 95 -27.09 -48.31 -9.10
CA GLU A 95 -27.32 -47.47 -7.90
C GLU A 95 -26.12 -47.50 -6.94
N GLY A 96 -25.39 -48.62 -6.89
CA GLY A 96 -24.18 -48.78 -6.10
C GLY A 96 -22.98 -47.98 -6.62
N ILE A 97 -23.01 -47.50 -7.86
CA ILE A 97 -21.99 -46.57 -8.36
C ILE A 97 -22.20 -45.24 -7.63
N GLN A 98 -21.30 -44.94 -6.69
CA GLN A 98 -21.32 -43.70 -5.93
C GLN A 98 -21.28 -42.47 -6.85
N ALA A 99 -21.67 -41.32 -6.33
CA ALA A 99 -21.58 -40.08 -7.09
C ALA A 99 -20.11 -39.69 -7.33
N ALA A 100 -19.83 -39.24 -8.55
CA ALA A 100 -18.53 -38.78 -9.01
C ALA A 100 -18.25 -37.39 -8.48
N PHE A 101 -17.25 -37.22 -7.61
CA PHE A 101 -16.91 -35.92 -7.06
C PHE A 101 -15.42 -35.67 -7.04
N GLY A 102 -15.01 -34.53 -7.60
CA GLY A 102 -13.75 -33.84 -7.32
C GLY A 102 -12.45 -34.54 -7.73
N GLU A 103 -12.41 -35.86 -7.88
CA GLU A 103 -11.22 -36.64 -8.16
C GLU A 103 -11.33 -37.37 -9.51
N PRO A 104 -10.65 -36.89 -10.57
CA PRO A 104 -10.74 -37.48 -11.92
C PRO A 104 -10.47 -38.99 -11.96
N VAL A 105 -9.52 -39.49 -11.16
CA VAL A 105 -9.18 -40.92 -11.11
C VAL A 105 -10.36 -41.77 -10.63
N VAL A 106 -11.10 -41.30 -9.63
CA VAL A 106 -12.26 -42.02 -9.08
C VAL A 106 -13.41 -42.01 -10.09
N ILE A 107 -13.65 -40.88 -10.75
CA ILE A 107 -14.68 -40.76 -11.80
C ILE A 107 -14.37 -41.70 -12.96
N GLU A 108 -13.09 -41.81 -13.35
CA GLU A 108 -12.65 -42.71 -14.40
C GLU A 108 -12.84 -44.18 -14.03
N GLN A 109 -12.57 -44.57 -12.78
CA GLN A 109 -12.86 -45.91 -12.27
C GLN A 109 -14.36 -46.22 -12.29
N GLN A 110 -15.20 -45.25 -11.89
CA GLN A 110 -16.66 -45.38 -11.94
C GLN A 110 -17.17 -45.54 -13.38
N ARG A 111 -16.58 -44.82 -14.33
CA ARG A 111 -16.90 -44.94 -15.77
C ARG A 111 -16.55 -46.32 -16.32
N HIS A 112 -15.39 -46.86 -15.99
CA HIS A 112 -15.03 -48.23 -16.35
C HIS A 112 -15.99 -49.27 -15.76
N ALA A 113 -16.39 -49.10 -14.49
CA ALA A 113 -17.36 -49.99 -13.86
C ALA A 113 -18.74 -49.92 -14.57
N LEU A 114 -19.20 -48.72 -14.95
CA LEU A 114 -20.44 -48.56 -15.70
C LEU A 114 -20.35 -49.19 -17.10
N MET A 115 -19.22 -48.99 -17.81
CA MET A 115 -19.00 -49.62 -19.12
C MET A 115 -19.05 -51.15 -19.06
N ALA A 116 -18.48 -51.75 -18.01
CA ALA A 116 -18.58 -53.20 -17.79
C ALA A 116 -20.04 -53.64 -17.59
N ILE A 117 -20.85 -52.89 -16.83
CA ILE A 117 -22.28 -53.16 -16.67
C ILE A 117 -23.03 -53.02 -18.01
N GLU A 118 -22.72 -52.00 -18.80
CA GLU A 118 -23.34 -51.79 -20.12
C GLU A 118 -23.01 -52.91 -21.11
N GLU A 119 -21.78 -53.43 -21.09
CA GLU A 119 -21.33 -54.56 -21.90
C GLU A 119 -22.04 -55.85 -21.47
N GLU A 120 -22.05 -56.15 -20.17
CA GLU A 120 -22.78 -57.30 -19.63
C GLU A 120 -24.28 -57.23 -19.96
N MET A 121 -24.91 -56.06 -19.84
CA MET A 121 -26.31 -55.85 -20.18
C MET A 121 -26.57 -56.07 -21.68
N ARG A 122 -25.65 -55.60 -22.55
CA ARG A 122 -25.76 -55.76 -24.00
C ARG A 122 -25.73 -57.23 -24.41
N ASP A 123 -24.88 -58.02 -23.77
CA ASP A 123 -24.70 -59.44 -24.09
C ASP A 123 -25.76 -60.34 -23.45
N ALA A 124 -26.16 -60.04 -22.21
CA ALA A 124 -27.12 -60.85 -21.46
C ALA A 124 -28.58 -60.62 -21.90
N LYS A 125 -28.95 -59.38 -22.25
CA LYS A 125 -30.34 -59.01 -22.56
C LYS A 125 -30.97 -59.84 -23.69
N PRO A 126 -30.34 -60.03 -24.86
CA PRO A 126 -30.92 -60.83 -25.94
C PRO A 126 -31.16 -62.28 -25.50
N GLN A 127 -30.16 -62.90 -24.87
CA GLN A 127 -30.22 -64.30 -24.47
C GLN A 127 -31.32 -64.57 -23.44
N ILE A 128 -31.44 -63.67 -22.45
CA ILE A 128 -32.44 -63.77 -21.37
C ILE A 128 -33.85 -63.51 -21.93
N MET A 129 -34.01 -62.49 -22.76
CA MET A 129 -35.30 -62.16 -23.39
C MET A 129 -35.77 -63.23 -24.38
N ASP A 130 -34.87 -63.84 -25.14
CA ASP A 130 -35.22 -64.89 -26.09
C ASP A 130 -35.72 -66.15 -25.38
N LYS A 131 -35.12 -66.52 -24.25
CA LYS A 131 -35.60 -67.63 -23.40
C LYS A 131 -37.01 -67.36 -22.87
N LEU A 132 -37.24 -66.17 -22.30
CA LEU A 132 -38.54 -65.76 -21.79
C LEU A 132 -39.62 -65.73 -22.89
N ARG A 133 -39.31 -65.13 -24.05
CA ARG A 133 -40.22 -65.06 -25.19
C ARG A 133 -40.53 -66.44 -25.77
N SER A 134 -39.53 -67.32 -25.84
CA SER A 134 -39.75 -68.71 -26.28
C SER A 134 -40.68 -69.45 -25.32
N ALA A 135 -40.42 -69.38 -24.01
CA ALA A 135 -41.27 -70.01 -23.01
C ALA A 135 -42.70 -69.42 -23.00
N GLY A 136 -42.82 -68.10 -23.21
CA GLY A 136 -44.10 -67.41 -23.35
C GLY A 136 -44.90 -67.87 -24.57
N ARG A 137 -44.26 -67.96 -25.75
CA ARG A 137 -44.92 -68.49 -26.97
C ARG A 137 -45.44 -69.90 -26.77
N GLU A 138 -44.61 -70.80 -26.24
CA GLU A 138 -44.98 -72.19 -25.99
C GLU A 138 -46.18 -72.33 -25.03
N LEU A 139 -46.26 -71.46 -24.02
CA LEU A 139 -47.40 -71.41 -23.10
C LEU A 139 -48.65 -70.83 -23.78
N CYS A 140 -48.50 -69.75 -24.55
CA CYS A 140 -49.59 -69.13 -25.29
C CYS A 140 -50.25 -70.08 -26.30
N ASP A 141 -49.53 -71.08 -26.81
CA ASP A 141 -50.11 -72.06 -27.74
C ASP A 141 -51.14 -73.01 -27.10
N VAL A 142 -51.14 -73.14 -25.77
CA VAL A 142 -51.96 -74.14 -25.03
C VAL A 142 -52.93 -73.55 -24.00
N VAL A 143 -52.94 -72.23 -23.84
CA VAL A 143 -53.79 -71.51 -22.86
C VAL A 143 -54.91 -70.71 -23.53
N ALA A 144 -55.90 -70.29 -22.73
CA ALA A 144 -57.00 -69.44 -23.20
C ALA A 144 -56.55 -67.99 -23.47
N GLU A 145 -57.31 -67.23 -24.26
CA GLU A 145 -56.94 -65.88 -24.70
C GLU A 145 -56.69 -64.88 -23.55
N ASP A 146 -57.42 -65.00 -22.44
CA ASP A 146 -57.22 -64.19 -21.23
C ASP A 146 -55.89 -64.51 -20.54
N GLU A 147 -55.52 -65.79 -20.46
CA GLU A 147 -54.23 -66.23 -19.94
C GLU A 147 -53.07 -65.80 -20.85
N LYS A 148 -53.26 -65.81 -22.18
CA LYS A 148 -52.27 -65.29 -23.14
C LYS A 148 -52.00 -63.80 -22.92
N ALA A 149 -53.06 -63.01 -22.76
CA ALA A 149 -52.93 -61.58 -22.49
C ALA A 149 -52.14 -61.31 -21.20
N HIS A 150 -52.32 -62.14 -20.16
CA HIS A 150 -51.54 -62.03 -18.93
C HIS A 150 -50.05 -62.37 -19.14
N VAL A 151 -49.74 -63.44 -19.88
CA VAL A 151 -48.36 -63.83 -20.24
C VAL A 151 -47.67 -62.70 -21.01
N GLU A 152 -48.33 -62.14 -22.02
CA GLU A 152 -47.82 -61.00 -22.79
C GLU A 152 -47.60 -59.76 -21.91
N GLN A 153 -48.53 -59.48 -20.98
CA GLN A 153 -48.37 -58.39 -20.02
C GLN A 153 -47.11 -58.56 -19.15
N GLN A 154 -46.82 -59.78 -18.68
CA GLN A 154 -45.61 -60.05 -17.89
C GLN A 154 -44.33 -59.88 -18.73
N ILE A 155 -44.33 -60.33 -19.99
CA ILE A 155 -43.20 -60.12 -20.91
C ILE A 155 -42.98 -58.62 -21.14
N ASN A 156 -44.05 -57.86 -21.40
CA ASN A 156 -43.98 -56.41 -21.58
C ASN A 156 -43.47 -55.68 -20.31
N ALA A 157 -43.81 -56.18 -19.12
CA ALA A 157 -43.31 -55.63 -17.86
C ALA A 157 -41.79 -55.82 -17.72
N VAL A 158 -41.26 -56.99 -18.09
CA VAL A 158 -39.81 -57.25 -18.13
C VAL A 158 -39.11 -56.38 -19.18
N GLU A 159 -39.71 -56.20 -20.36
CA GLU A 159 -39.21 -55.28 -21.38
C GLU A 159 -39.12 -53.84 -20.85
N GLY A 160 -40.16 -53.39 -20.13
CA GLY A 160 -40.16 -52.11 -19.42
C GLY A 160 -39.03 -52.01 -18.39
N GLY A 161 -38.79 -53.06 -17.60
CA GLY A 161 -37.68 -53.12 -16.64
C GLY A 161 -36.31 -52.97 -17.30
N TRP A 162 -36.07 -53.64 -18.42
CA TRP A 162 -34.85 -53.47 -19.21
C TRP A 162 -34.68 -52.05 -19.76
N VAL A 163 -35.78 -51.41 -20.19
CA VAL A 163 -35.76 -50.00 -20.62
C VAL A 163 -35.39 -49.09 -19.45
N THR A 164 -35.95 -49.32 -18.26
CA THR A 164 -35.60 -48.55 -17.05
C THR A 164 -34.12 -48.66 -16.71
N VAL A 165 -33.56 -49.88 -16.64
CA VAL A 165 -32.12 -50.09 -16.35
C VAL A 165 -31.24 -49.47 -17.44
N THR A 166 -31.63 -49.57 -18.71
CA THR A 166 -30.92 -48.92 -19.83
C THR A 166 -30.89 -47.40 -19.66
N ASN A 167 -32.03 -46.79 -19.31
CA ASN A 167 -32.12 -45.36 -19.05
C ASN A 167 -31.33 -44.93 -17.82
N MET A 168 -31.26 -45.78 -16.78
CA MET A 168 -30.43 -45.53 -15.59
C MET A 168 -28.94 -45.52 -15.94
N CYS A 169 -28.45 -46.47 -16.74
CA CYS A 169 -27.08 -46.45 -17.25
C CYS A 169 -26.79 -45.17 -18.04
N ALA A 170 -27.67 -44.82 -18.99
CA ALA A 170 -27.49 -43.63 -19.82
C ALA A 170 -27.43 -42.34 -19.00
N ARG A 171 -28.31 -42.19 -18.00
CA ARG A 171 -28.29 -41.06 -17.06
C ARG A 171 -26.99 -41.04 -16.26
N LYS A 172 -26.62 -42.18 -15.67
CA LYS A 172 -25.39 -42.28 -14.87
C LYS A 172 -24.14 -41.97 -15.70
N ASN A 173 -24.09 -42.41 -16.96
CA ASN A 173 -23.00 -42.09 -17.88
C ASN A 173 -22.94 -40.58 -18.16
N SER A 174 -24.09 -39.94 -18.41
CA SER A 174 -24.17 -38.48 -18.58
C SER A 174 -23.65 -37.73 -17.34
N ASP A 175 -24.09 -38.15 -16.15
CA ASP A 175 -23.68 -37.53 -14.89
C ASP A 175 -22.16 -37.69 -14.65
N LEU A 176 -21.59 -38.86 -14.96
CA LEU A 176 -20.16 -39.13 -14.84
C LEU A 176 -19.33 -38.28 -15.83
N ILE A 177 -19.81 -38.09 -17.06
CA ILE A 177 -19.15 -37.23 -18.05
C ILE A 177 -19.16 -35.78 -17.57
N GLU A 178 -20.31 -35.25 -17.16
CA GLU A 178 -20.42 -33.88 -16.67
C GLU A 178 -19.56 -33.66 -15.40
N ALA A 179 -19.52 -34.64 -14.49
CA ALA A 179 -18.67 -34.59 -13.31
C ALA A 179 -17.18 -34.62 -13.67
N MET A 180 -16.78 -35.39 -14.68
CA MET A 180 -15.41 -35.42 -15.18
C MET A 180 -15.02 -34.06 -15.75
N ASP A 181 -15.84 -33.48 -16.62
CA ASP A 181 -15.56 -32.17 -17.24
C ASP A 181 -15.36 -31.10 -16.16
N LYS A 182 -16.27 -31.02 -15.17
CA LYS A 182 -16.14 -30.09 -14.04
C LYS A 182 -14.89 -30.34 -13.20
N ALA A 183 -14.53 -31.59 -12.95
CA ALA A 183 -13.33 -31.94 -12.19
C ALA A 183 -12.06 -31.57 -12.97
N MET A 184 -12.02 -31.80 -14.28
CA MET A 184 -10.90 -31.41 -15.13
C MET A 184 -10.74 -29.89 -15.20
N ASP A 185 -11.83 -29.15 -15.39
CA ASP A 185 -11.81 -27.67 -15.38
C ASP A 185 -11.30 -27.14 -14.04
N PHE A 186 -11.79 -27.69 -12.93
CA PHE A 186 -11.35 -27.32 -11.58
C PHE A 186 -9.84 -27.56 -11.39
N HIS A 187 -9.34 -28.76 -11.67
CA HIS A 187 -7.93 -29.10 -11.46
C HIS A 187 -6.99 -28.36 -12.41
N SER A 188 -7.40 -28.17 -13.67
CA SER A 188 -6.66 -27.39 -14.66
C SER A 188 -6.51 -25.93 -14.22
N LEU A 189 -7.62 -25.29 -13.83
CA LEU A 189 -7.61 -23.90 -13.39
C LEU A 189 -6.89 -23.72 -12.05
N LEU A 190 -7.03 -24.68 -11.13
CA LEU A 190 -6.27 -24.70 -9.87
C LEU A 190 -4.76 -24.77 -10.15
N ALA A 191 -4.31 -25.67 -11.04
CA ALA A 191 -2.91 -25.78 -11.41
C ALA A 191 -2.39 -24.50 -12.08
N GLU A 192 -3.16 -23.90 -13.00
CA GLU A 192 -2.82 -22.61 -13.62
C GLU A 192 -2.59 -21.53 -12.55
N LEU A 193 -3.53 -21.38 -11.62
CA LEU A 193 -3.46 -20.33 -10.59
C LEU A 193 -2.39 -20.60 -9.54
N LEU A 194 -2.14 -21.86 -9.16
CA LEU A 194 -1.07 -22.23 -8.22
C LEU A 194 0.32 -21.99 -8.82
N ASN A 195 0.50 -22.29 -10.10
CA ASN A 195 1.76 -21.98 -10.79
C ASN A 195 1.95 -20.46 -10.90
N TRP A 196 0.91 -19.76 -11.36
CA TRP A 196 0.94 -18.31 -11.52
C TRP A 196 1.23 -17.59 -10.20
N ILE A 197 0.58 -17.97 -9.10
CA ILE A 197 0.80 -17.30 -7.82
C ILE A 197 2.19 -17.57 -7.27
N ALA A 198 2.77 -18.75 -7.50
CA ALA A 198 4.16 -19.04 -7.14
C ALA A 198 5.14 -18.15 -7.91
N GLU A 199 4.92 -17.96 -9.22
CA GLU A 199 5.70 -17.04 -10.04
C GLU A 199 5.54 -15.58 -9.59
N ALA A 200 4.32 -15.17 -9.24
CA ALA A 200 4.03 -13.83 -8.76
C ALA A 200 4.66 -13.55 -7.38
N GLU A 201 4.65 -14.52 -6.47
CA GLU A 201 5.34 -14.46 -5.19
C GLU A 201 6.87 -14.38 -5.36
N ALA A 202 7.43 -15.12 -6.32
CA ALA A 202 8.85 -15.05 -6.66
C ALA A 202 9.23 -13.67 -7.20
N LYS A 203 8.47 -13.13 -8.17
CA LYS A 203 8.65 -11.76 -8.69
C LYS A 203 8.54 -10.70 -7.59
N ALA A 204 7.54 -10.81 -6.71
CA ALA A 204 7.39 -9.90 -5.57
C ALA A 204 8.59 -9.96 -4.60
N SER A 205 9.23 -11.13 -4.49
CA SER A 205 10.43 -11.32 -3.68
C SER A 205 11.69 -10.77 -4.37
N GLU A 206 11.79 -10.87 -5.70
CA GLU A 206 12.87 -10.29 -6.51
C GLU A 206 12.83 -8.76 -6.52
N LEU A 207 11.63 -8.19 -6.45
CA LEU A 207 11.42 -6.75 -6.29
C LEU A 207 11.92 -6.22 -4.94
N SER A 208 12.73 -6.96 -4.17
CA SER A 208 13.34 -6.54 -2.90
C SER A 208 14.03 -5.17 -2.99
N PRO A 209 14.06 -4.36 -1.92
CA PRO A 209 14.51 -2.99 -2.01
C PRO A 209 15.95 -3.01 -2.51
N VAL A 210 16.20 -2.41 -3.66
CA VAL A 210 17.57 -2.26 -4.15
C VAL A 210 18.26 -1.31 -3.16
N PRO A 211 19.30 -1.78 -2.45
CA PRO A 211 20.00 -0.90 -1.52
C PRO A 211 20.58 0.28 -2.29
N GLY A 212 20.22 1.52 -1.95
CA GLY A 212 20.69 2.71 -2.66
C GLY A 212 19.88 3.06 -3.90
N ALA A 213 18.62 2.65 -3.93
CA ALA A 213 17.68 3.00 -4.98
C ALA A 213 17.60 4.53 -5.12
N SER A 214 17.99 5.02 -6.28
CA SER A 214 17.78 6.41 -6.67
C SER A 214 16.28 6.71 -6.77
N SER A 215 15.89 8.00 -6.80
CA SER A 215 14.49 8.38 -7.07
C SER A 215 13.92 7.74 -8.35
N THR A 216 14.78 7.50 -9.36
CA THR A 216 14.42 6.77 -10.58
C THR A 216 14.21 5.28 -10.32
N ASP A 217 15.03 4.64 -9.49
CA ASP A 217 14.87 3.22 -9.15
C ASP A 217 13.59 2.97 -8.35
N ILE A 218 13.28 3.83 -7.37
CA ILE A 218 12.04 3.76 -6.60
C ILE A 218 10.82 3.90 -7.53
N LYS A 219 10.87 4.82 -8.52
CA LYS A 219 9.79 4.98 -9.50
C LYS A 219 9.63 3.73 -10.38
N ASN A 220 10.74 3.15 -10.86
CA ASN A 220 10.72 1.92 -11.65
C ASN A 220 10.14 0.75 -10.86
N GLU A 221 10.52 0.61 -9.59
CA GLU A 221 9.97 -0.41 -8.69
C GLU A 221 8.46 -0.21 -8.47
N LEU A 222 8.02 1.04 -8.31
CA LEU A 222 6.60 1.39 -8.15
C LEU A 222 5.78 1.05 -9.40
N THR A 223 6.35 1.24 -10.59
CA THR A 223 5.76 0.76 -11.86
C THR A 223 5.67 -0.77 -11.87
N ALA A 224 6.73 -1.48 -11.51
CA ALA A 224 6.72 -2.94 -11.48
C ALA A 224 5.70 -3.50 -10.46
N LEU A 225 5.54 -2.86 -9.30
CA LEU A 225 4.50 -3.20 -8.31
C LEU A 225 3.09 -2.96 -8.86
N ALA A 226 2.88 -1.85 -9.58
CA ALA A 226 1.61 -1.54 -10.22
C ALA A 226 1.26 -2.56 -11.31
N ASP A 227 2.23 -2.96 -12.13
CA ASP A 227 2.05 -3.98 -13.17
C ASP A 227 1.67 -5.34 -12.55
N LEU A 228 2.37 -5.75 -11.49
CA LEU A 228 2.05 -7.01 -10.79
C LEU A 228 0.66 -6.97 -10.12
N ARG A 229 0.25 -5.81 -9.60
CA ARG A 229 -1.09 -5.61 -9.04
C ARG A 229 -2.18 -5.68 -10.11
N SER A 230 -1.94 -5.08 -11.27
CA SER A 230 -2.84 -5.18 -12.43
C SER A 230 -3.04 -6.64 -12.87
N LEU A 231 -1.96 -7.42 -12.92
CA LEU A 231 -2.04 -8.86 -13.21
C LEU A 231 -2.82 -9.64 -12.14
N LEU A 232 -2.67 -9.27 -10.86
CA LEU A 232 -3.44 -9.86 -9.76
C LEU A 232 -4.93 -9.55 -9.92
N ASP A 233 -5.29 -8.31 -10.27
CA ASP A 233 -6.70 -7.93 -10.50
C ASP A 233 -7.29 -8.65 -11.73
N GLU A 234 -6.51 -8.82 -12.81
CA GLU A 234 -6.91 -9.60 -14.00
C GLU A 234 -7.21 -11.07 -13.63
N LYS A 235 -6.31 -11.69 -12.87
CA LYS A 235 -6.45 -13.11 -12.46
C LYS A 235 -7.51 -13.30 -11.37
N ALA A 236 -8.00 -12.24 -10.72
CA ALA A 236 -9.03 -12.33 -9.67
C ALA A 236 -10.35 -12.92 -10.19
N LEU A 237 -10.70 -12.65 -11.45
CA LEU A 237 -11.88 -13.26 -12.08
C LEU A 237 -11.74 -14.79 -12.20
N LYS A 238 -10.55 -15.27 -12.60
CA LYS A 238 -10.25 -16.71 -12.66
C LYS A 238 -10.27 -17.36 -11.28
N LYS A 239 -9.73 -16.68 -10.26
CA LYS A 239 -9.82 -17.13 -8.85
C LYS A 239 -11.27 -17.29 -8.41
N GLU A 240 -12.13 -16.34 -8.75
CA GLU A 240 -13.55 -16.41 -8.40
C GLU A 240 -14.28 -17.54 -9.15
N GLN A 241 -13.98 -17.73 -10.45
CA GLN A 241 -14.47 -18.89 -11.21
C GLN A 241 -14.04 -20.21 -10.56
N LEU A 242 -12.80 -20.31 -10.09
CA LEU A 242 -12.31 -21.49 -9.40
C LEU A 242 -13.03 -21.73 -8.06
N ASN A 243 -13.31 -20.67 -7.28
CA ASN A 243 -14.12 -20.77 -6.06
C ASN A 243 -15.54 -21.29 -6.36
N GLN A 244 -16.15 -20.84 -7.46
CA GLN A 244 -17.48 -21.30 -7.89
C GLN A 244 -17.47 -22.76 -8.34
N LEU A 245 -16.46 -23.19 -9.11
CA LEU A 245 -16.26 -24.60 -9.47
C LEU A 245 -16.08 -25.46 -8.22
N CYS A 246 -15.28 -25.02 -7.26
CA CYS A 246 -15.12 -25.68 -5.97
C CYS A 246 -16.45 -25.84 -5.23
N ALA A 247 -17.26 -24.78 -5.16
CA ALA A 247 -18.56 -24.80 -4.49
C ALA A 247 -19.51 -25.78 -5.18
N GLY A 248 -19.54 -25.80 -6.51
CA GLY A 248 -20.32 -26.74 -7.31
C GLY A 248 -19.92 -28.19 -7.07
N LEU A 249 -18.61 -28.49 -7.04
CA LEU A 249 -18.10 -29.83 -6.76
C LEU A 249 -18.37 -30.31 -5.33
N CYS A 250 -18.58 -29.41 -4.38
CA CYS A 250 -18.91 -29.77 -3.00
C CYS A 250 -20.39 -30.17 -2.84
N VAL A 251 -21.28 -29.84 -3.78
CA VAL A 251 -22.71 -30.15 -3.67
C VAL A 251 -22.92 -31.66 -3.71
N GLY A 252 -23.58 -32.21 -2.69
CA GLY A 252 -23.86 -33.65 -2.60
C GLY A 252 -22.68 -34.52 -2.12
N THR A 253 -21.53 -33.91 -1.80
CA THR A 253 -20.37 -34.62 -1.25
C THR A 253 -20.48 -34.86 0.26
N THR A 254 -19.71 -35.82 0.76
CA THR A 254 -19.49 -35.96 2.21
C THR A 254 -18.62 -34.83 2.77
N ALA A 255 -18.68 -34.60 4.09
CA ALA A 255 -17.87 -33.59 4.75
C ALA A 255 -16.36 -33.78 4.50
N GLN A 256 -15.89 -35.04 4.48
CA GLN A 256 -14.49 -35.37 4.21
C GLN A 256 -14.07 -35.01 2.78
N GLN A 257 -14.89 -35.35 1.78
CA GLN A 257 -14.64 -35.03 0.37
C GLN A 257 -14.66 -33.51 0.13
N SER A 258 -15.65 -32.81 0.68
CA SER A 258 -15.71 -31.35 0.67
C SER A 258 -14.45 -30.72 1.25
N ALA A 259 -13.92 -31.25 2.35
CA ALA A 259 -12.70 -30.74 2.97
C ALA A 259 -11.48 -30.89 2.06
N SER A 260 -11.30 -32.05 1.43
CA SER A 260 -10.20 -32.31 0.49
C SER A 260 -10.24 -31.38 -0.73
N ILE A 261 -11.43 -31.12 -1.29
CA ILE A 261 -11.61 -30.22 -2.45
C ILE A 261 -11.34 -28.76 -2.06
N ARG A 262 -11.76 -28.35 -0.85
CA ARG A 262 -11.60 -26.97 -0.37
C ARG A 262 -10.20 -26.62 0.11
N ALA A 263 -9.44 -27.59 0.63
CA ALA A 263 -8.11 -27.36 1.19
C ALA A 263 -7.16 -26.57 0.25
N PRO A 264 -6.96 -26.96 -1.03
CA PRO A 264 -6.08 -26.21 -1.94
C PRO A 264 -6.62 -24.82 -2.28
N ILE A 265 -7.94 -24.63 -2.28
CA ILE A 265 -8.58 -23.34 -2.52
C ILE A 265 -8.37 -22.38 -1.35
N ILE A 266 -8.46 -22.89 -0.12
CA ILE A 266 -8.16 -22.11 1.08
C ILE A 266 -6.70 -21.65 1.05
N ASP A 267 -5.76 -22.55 0.72
CA ASP A 267 -4.34 -22.19 0.58
C ASP A 267 -4.11 -21.11 -0.48
N LEU A 268 -4.64 -21.31 -1.70
CA LEU A 268 -4.56 -20.34 -2.79
C LEU A 268 -5.12 -18.97 -2.38
N ASN A 269 -6.29 -18.94 -1.74
CA ASN A 269 -6.92 -17.71 -1.27
C ASN A 269 -6.09 -16.99 -0.21
N MET A 270 -5.46 -17.74 0.71
CA MET A 270 -4.57 -17.19 1.73
C MET A 270 -3.31 -16.59 1.13
N ARG A 271 -2.66 -17.31 0.21
CA ARG A 271 -1.49 -16.83 -0.54
C ARG A 271 -1.81 -15.58 -1.33
N TRP A 272 -2.98 -15.54 -1.96
CA TRP A 272 -3.46 -14.39 -2.73
C TRP A 272 -3.59 -13.14 -1.87
N ASN A 273 -4.26 -13.27 -0.73
CA ASN A 273 -4.47 -12.16 0.19
C ASN A 273 -3.15 -11.67 0.78
N ARG A 274 -2.23 -12.61 1.09
CA ARG A 274 -0.88 -12.29 1.56
C ARG A 274 -0.10 -11.51 0.51
N LEU A 275 -0.12 -11.95 -0.74
CA LEU A 275 0.56 -11.26 -1.85
C LEU A 275 -0.03 -9.85 -2.03
N TYR A 276 -1.36 -9.71 -2.03
CA TYR A 276 -2.01 -8.40 -2.14
C TYR A 276 -1.59 -7.44 -1.02
N ALA A 277 -1.59 -7.93 0.23
CA ALA A 277 -1.18 -7.15 1.39
C ALA A 277 0.30 -6.73 1.30
N LEU A 278 1.18 -7.66 0.93
CA LEU A 278 2.61 -7.41 0.73
C LEU A 278 2.83 -6.30 -0.32
N LEU A 279 2.18 -6.40 -1.48
CA LEU A 279 2.32 -5.42 -2.56
C LEU A 279 1.81 -4.04 -2.13
N SER A 280 0.67 -3.99 -1.44
CA SER A 280 0.11 -2.72 -0.96
C SER A 280 0.98 -2.07 0.14
N GLU A 281 1.48 -2.84 1.10
CA GLU A 281 2.38 -2.33 2.14
C GLU A 281 3.67 -1.78 1.51
N ARG A 282 4.22 -2.51 0.54
CA ARG A 282 5.43 -2.12 -0.16
C ARG A 282 5.24 -0.86 -1.00
N GLN A 283 4.14 -0.78 -1.76
CA GLN A 283 3.77 0.41 -2.52
C GLN A 283 3.68 1.64 -1.60
N GLN A 284 2.96 1.55 -0.48
CA GLN A 284 2.82 2.65 0.47
C GLN A 284 4.16 3.11 1.05
N LYS A 285 5.05 2.16 1.38
CA LYS A 285 6.41 2.47 1.86
C LYS A 285 7.22 3.23 0.79
N MET A 286 7.17 2.77 -0.46
CA MET A 286 7.90 3.40 -1.57
C MET A 286 7.34 4.79 -1.92
N GLU A 287 6.02 4.95 -1.96
CA GLU A 287 5.37 6.26 -2.18
C GLU A 287 5.75 7.25 -1.08
N LYS A 288 5.73 6.80 0.18
CA LYS A 288 6.13 7.63 1.32
C LYS A 288 7.61 8.03 1.24
N ALA A 289 8.50 7.09 0.94
CA ALA A 289 9.93 7.37 0.79
C ALA A 289 10.19 8.37 -0.36
N LEU A 290 9.53 8.19 -1.50
CA LEU A 290 9.65 9.09 -2.65
C LEU A 290 9.16 10.50 -2.31
N LEU A 291 8.05 10.62 -1.57
CA LEU A 291 7.53 11.90 -1.10
C LEU A 291 8.51 12.59 -0.13
N GLU A 292 9.03 11.85 0.85
CA GLU A 292 10.00 12.38 1.83
C GLU A 292 11.29 12.85 1.14
N MET A 293 11.82 12.10 0.19
CA MET A 293 12.99 12.50 -0.62
C MET A 293 12.71 13.76 -1.46
N GLY A 294 11.53 13.85 -2.08
CA GLY A 294 11.13 15.02 -2.87
C GLY A 294 10.97 16.28 -2.03
N GLN A 295 10.31 16.17 -0.87
CA GLN A 295 10.16 17.27 0.08
C GLN A 295 11.51 17.73 0.65
N PHE A 296 12.39 16.78 0.96
CA PHE A 296 13.75 17.07 1.40
C PHE A 296 14.53 17.85 0.33
N ALA A 297 14.54 17.38 -0.92
CA ALA A 297 15.28 18.02 -2.00
C ALA A 297 14.77 19.45 -2.26
N GLN A 298 13.45 19.65 -2.27
CA GLN A 298 12.85 20.97 -2.43
C GLN A 298 13.20 21.91 -1.26
N ALA A 299 13.05 21.45 -0.02
CA ALA A 299 13.35 22.25 1.16
C ALA A 299 14.84 22.61 1.24
N TYR A 300 15.73 21.68 0.86
CA TYR A 300 17.16 21.94 0.72
C TYR A 300 17.44 23.06 -0.28
N GLU A 301 16.88 22.99 -1.48
CA GLU A 301 17.10 24.01 -2.52
C GLU A 301 16.58 25.39 -2.07
N GLN A 302 15.38 25.44 -1.48
CA GLN A 302 14.82 26.70 -0.96
C GLN A 302 15.69 27.31 0.14
N LEU A 303 16.18 26.49 1.07
CA LEU A 303 17.02 26.97 2.17
C LEU A 303 18.40 27.42 1.70
N MET A 304 19.01 26.69 0.76
CA MET A 304 20.28 27.10 0.14
C MET A 304 20.14 28.44 -0.60
N LEU A 305 19.09 28.63 -1.39
CA LEU A 305 18.80 29.90 -2.06
C LEU A 305 18.56 31.04 -1.07
N TRP A 306 17.88 30.75 0.04
CA TRP A 306 17.69 31.74 1.10
C TRP A 306 19.02 32.08 1.80
N ILE A 307 19.91 31.11 2.06
CA ILE A 307 21.24 31.37 2.62
C ILE A 307 22.03 32.28 1.69
N GLU A 308 22.13 31.93 0.40
CA GLU A 308 22.87 32.72 -0.60
C GLU A 308 22.35 34.17 -0.68
N LYS A 309 21.02 34.35 -0.72
CA LYS A 309 20.41 35.67 -0.73
C LYS A 309 20.68 36.44 0.56
N THR A 310 20.62 35.78 1.71
CA THR A 310 20.86 36.40 3.02
C THR A 310 22.33 36.79 3.17
N GLU A 311 23.26 35.95 2.71
CA GLU A 311 24.69 36.27 2.66
C GLU A 311 24.99 37.51 1.79
N HIS A 312 24.25 37.67 0.68
CA HIS A 312 24.34 38.85 -0.17
C HIS A 312 23.81 40.10 0.53
N ILE A 313 22.60 40.05 1.12
CA ILE A 313 22.02 41.19 1.87
C ILE A 313 22.93 41.58 3.04
N LEU A 314 23.50 40.60 3.75
CA LEU A 314 24.45 40.84 4.83
C LEU A 314 25.74 41.51 4.33
N SER A 315 26.17 41.25 3.08
CA SER A 315 27.32 41.94 2.48
C SER A 315 27.05 43.37 2.04
N GLU A 316 25.78 43.77 1.89
CA GLU A 316 25.39 45.15 1.58
C GLU A 316 25.41 46.06 2.81
N ILE A 317 25.46 45.49 4.02
CA ILE A 317 25.61 46.27 5.25
C ILE A 317 26.96 46.94 5.26
N ASN A 318 26.97 48.25 5.48
CA ASN A 318 28.21 49.01 5.55
C ASN A 318 28.91 48.77 6.90
N PRO A 319 30.08 48.10 6.95
CA PRO A 319 30.78 47.84 8.20
C PRO A 319 31.44 49.09 8.80
N HIS A 320 31.47 50.21 8.07
CA HIS A 320 32.17 51.43 8.47
C HIS A 320 31.27 52.68 8.38
N PRO A 321 30.28 52.83 9.28
CA PRO A 321 29.40 54.00 9.31
C PRO A 321 30.18 55.29 9.61
N THR A 322 29.77 56.41 9.00
CA THR A 322 30.50 57.70 9.10
C THR A 322 30.09 58.58 10.28
N ASN A 323 28.97 58.24 10.92
CA ASN A 323 28.42 58.95 12.07
C ASN A 323 27.48 58.02 12.86
N LEU A 324 27.07 58.46 14.05
CA LEU A 324 26.22 57.67 14.94
C LEU A 324 24.89 57.27 14.28
N LYS A 325 24.28 58.19 13.53
CA LYS A 325 22.98 57.96 12.88
C LYS A 325 23.07 56.86 11.82
N GLU A 326 24.11 56.86 11.00
CA GLU A 326 24.38 55.78 10.04
C GLU A 326 24.66 54.46 10.75
N ALA A 327 25.42 54.47 11.85
CA ALA A 327 25.70 53.26 12.62
C ALA A 327 24.41 52.64 13.20
N GLU A 328 23.49 53.46 13.70
CA GLU A 328 22.18 53.01 14.18
C GLU A 328 21.32 52.40 13.07
N VAL A 329 21.35 52.97 11.86
CA VAL A 329 20.66 52.42 10.69
C VAL A 329 21.21 51.05 10.32
N GLU A 330 22.52 50.90 10.21
CA GLU A 330 23.15 49.63 9.86
C GLU A 330 22.93 48.56 10.95
N VAL A 331 22.95 48.95 12.24
CA VAL A 331 22.57 48.06 13.35
C VAL A 331 21.12 47.59 13.25
N CYS A 332 20.20 48.46 12.83
CA CYS A 332 18.81 48.06 12.63
C CYS A 332 18.66 47.07 11.47
N LYS A 333 19.35 47.30 10.35
CA LYS A 333 19.39 46.36 9.22
C LYS A 333 19.94 45.00 9.65
N HIS A 334 21.08 44.98 10.35
CA HIS A 334 21.67 43.77 10.90
C HIS A 334 20.68 43.02 11.79
N ARG A 335 20.02 43.70 12.73
CA ARG A 335 19.05 43.06 13.64
C ARG A 335 17.86 42.45 12.90
N VAL A 336 17.43 43.04 11.78
CA VAL A 336 16.38 42.43 10.94
C VAL A 336 16.87 41.12 10.35
N ILE A 337 18.08 41.10 9.78
CA ILE A 337 18.69 39.87 9.24
C ILE A 337 18.89 38.83 10.33
N GLN A 338 19.39 39.23 11.51
CA GLN A 338 19.60 38.33 12.65
C GLN A 338 18.30 37.63 13.07
N ASN A 339 17.19 38.37 13.16
CA ASN A 339 15.89 37.76 13.49
C ASN A 339 15.43 36.79 12.40
N ASP A 340 15.68 37.09 11.12
CA ASP A 340 15.33 36.19 10.01
C ASP A 340 16.18 34.91 10.05
N VAL A 341 17.48 35.03 10.34
CA VAL A 341 18.38 33.88 10.53
C VAL A 341 17.91 33.03 11.71
N LEU A 342 17.62 33.62 12.87
CA LEU A 342 17.10 32.88 14.03
C LEU A 342 15.79 32.14 13.71
N ALA A 343 14.92 32.72 12.88
CA ALA A 343 13.67 32.05 12.48
C ALA A 343 13.90 30.81 11.61
N HIS A 344 15.02 30.73 10.88
CA HIS A 344 15.37 29.61 10.00
C HIS A 344 16.15 28.49 10.68
N GLU A 345 16.61 28.66 11.92
CA GLU A 345 17.33 27.64 12.70
C GLU A 345 16.51 26.34 12.80
N ALA A 346 15.22 26.46 13.13
CA ALA A 346 14.30 25.32 13.18
C ALA A 346 14.13 24.62 11.81
N SER A 347 14.24 25.36 10.70
CA SER A 347 14.16 24.79 9.35
C SER A 347 15.39 23.95 9.02
N VAL A 348 16.59 24.42 9.41
CA VAL A 348 17.85 23.66 9.29
C VAL A 348 17.77 22.37 10.10
N ASP A 349 17.31 22.45 11.36
CA ASP A 349 17.14 21.28 12.22
C ASP A 349 16.14 20.27 11.67
N THR A 350 15.02 20.76 11.12
CA THR A 350 14.00 19.94 10.49
C THR A 350 14.58 19.20 9.28
N LEU A 351 15.39 19.88 8.47
CA LEU A 351 16.01 19.30 7.28
C LEU A 351 17.10 18.28 7.64
N ASN A 352 17.93 18.57 8.65
CA ASN A 352 18.88 17.62 9.25
C ASN A 352 18.18 16.36 9.77
N SER A 353 17.04 16.52 10.43
CA SER A 353 16.23 15.42 10.94
C SER A 353 15.58 14.61 9.81
N ALA A 354 15.13 15.27 8.75
CA ALA A 354 14.61 14.61 7.55
C ALA A 354 15.69 13.77 6.86
N ALA A 355 16.90 14.31 6.68
CA ALA A 355 18.04 13.57 6.13
C ALA A 355 18.37 12.32 6.96
N LYS A 356 18.45 12.45 8.29
CA LYS A 356 18.67 11.30 9.18
C LYS A 356 17.61 10.21 9.01
N ARG A 357 16.33 10.58 8.82
CA ARG A 357 15.25 9.62 8.56
C ARG A 357 15.39 8.94 7.20
N ILE A 358 15.74 9.69 6.16
CA ILE A 358 15.99 9.15 4.81
C ILE A 358 17.16 8.14 4.85
N ILE A 359 18.27 8.50 5.50
CA ILE A 359 19.45 7.63 5.65
C ILE A 359 19.15 6.41 6.53
N ALA A 360 18.34 6.56 7.58
CA ALA A 360 17.95 5.43 8.42
C ALA A 360 17.01 4.44 7.68
N ALA A 361 16.19 4.94 6.75
CA ALA A 361 15.31 4.12 5.91
C ALA A 361 16.10 3.40 4.80
N ASP A 362 17.09 4.07 4.22
CA ASP A 362 18.03 3.49 3.25
C ASP A 362 19.47 3.97 3.54
N PRO A 363 20.33 3.12 4.13
CA PRO A 363 21.72 3.47 4.43
C PRO A 363 22.53 3.94 3.23
N ASN A 364 22.20 3.48 2.02
CA ASN A 364 22.91 3.89 0.81
C ASN A 364 22.50 5.28 0.31
N ALA A 365 21.33 5.80 0.72
CA ALA A 365 20.95 7.19 0.48
C ALA A 365 21.93 8.16 1.17
N ALA A 366 22.73 7.71 2.14
CA ALA A 366 23.83 8.49 2.71
C ALA A 366 24.79 9.02 1.63
N ASN A 367 25.03 8.29 0.55
CA ASN A 367 25.95 8.71 -0.51
C ASN A 367 25.52 10.00 -1.23
N THR A 368 24.22 10.32 -1.21
CA THR A 368 23.66 11.51 -1.85
C THR A 368 23.12 12.52 -0.84
N THR A 369 22.42 12.07 0.20
CA THR A 369 21.78 12.93 1.20
C THR A 369 22.78 13.51 2.20
N GLN A 370 23.80 12.75 2.62
CA GLN A 370 24.80 13.24 3.57
C GLN A 370 25.60 14.44 3.02
N PRO A 371 26.18 14.40 1.80
CA PRO A 371 26.93 15.55 1.29
C PRO A 371 26.06 16.80 1.08
N MET A 372 24.77 16.65 0.78
CA MET A 372 23.84 17.79 0.71
C MET A 372 23.70 18.45 2.08
N ILE A 373 23.48 17.67 3.14
CA ILE A 373 23.37 18.21 4.50
C ILE A 373 24.70 18.79 5.00
N ASP A 374 25.82 18.14 4.72
CA ASP A 374 27.13 18.67 5.10
C ASP A 374 27.38 20.03 4.44
N ASN A 375 27.03 20.16 3.16
CA ASN A 375 27.09 21.42 2.42
C ASN A 375 26.18 22.49 3.03
N LEU A 376 24.91 22.17 3.30
CA LEU A 376 23.96 23.08 3.94
C LEU A 376 24.47 23.58 5.30
N ASN A 377 24.92 22.66 6.16
CA ASN A 377 25.39 23.01 7.50
C ASN A 377 26.66 23.86 7.42
N SER A 378 27.56 23.57 6.48
CA SER A 378 28.74 24.42 6.25
C SER A 378 28.34 25.85 5.87
N HIS A 379 27.41 26.02 4.93
CA HIS A 379 26.91 27.33 4.53
C HIS A 379 26.15 28.05 5.66
N TRP A 380 25.36 27.32 6.43
CA TRP A 380 24.68 27.85 7.59
C TRP A 380 25.67 28.40 8.64
N HIS A 381 26.70 27.63 8.98
CA HIS A 381 27.73 28.08 9.92
C HIS A 381 28.49 29.29 9.40
N MET A 382 28.88 29.31 8.10
CA MET A 382 29.52 30.48 7.50
C MET A 382 28.63 31.74 7.55
N LEU A 383 27.32 31.60 7.31
CA LEU A 383 26.38 32.71 7.43
C LEU A 383 26.28 33.23 8.87
N VAL A 384 26.21 32.33 9.86
CA VAL A 384 26.14 32.69 11.29
C VAL A 384 27.42 33.38 11.74
N ASP A 385 28.59 32.84 11.37
CA ASP A 385 29.89 33.43 11.69
C ASP A 385 30.01 34.84 11.08
N LYS A 386 29.64 34.98 9.79
CA LYS A 386 29.62 36.29 9.11
C LYS A 386 28.65 37.28 9.77
N LEU A 387 27.50 36.80 10.25
CA LEU A 387 26.52 37.63 10.95
C LEU A 387 27.08 38.15 12.28
N GLU A 388 27.83 37.31 13.01
CA GLU A 388 28.51 37.69 14.25
C GLU A 388 29.67 38.67 13.98
N ASP A 389 30.51 38.40 12.98
CA ASP A 389 31.60 39.30 12.57
C ASP A 389 31.10 40.71 12.22
N VAL A 390 30.01 40.79 11.41
CA VAL A 390 29.40 42.08 11.06
C VAL A 390 28.82 42.77 12.30
N TRP A 391 28.23 42.01 13.23
CA TRP A 391 27.75 42.56 14.50
C TRP A 391 28.88 43.17 15.32
N GLU A 392 29.99 42.46 15.49
CA GLU A 392 31.15 42.95 16.24
C GLU A 392 31.71 44.23 15.62
N GLN A 393 31.85 44.26 14.29
CA GLN A 393 32.31 45.44 13.55
C GLN A 393 31.36 46.63 13.73
N LEU A 394 30.04 46.43 13.54
CA LEU A 394 29.04 47.49 13.70
C LEU A 394 28.95 48.00 15.14
N ASN A 395 28.97 47.11 16.12
CA ASN A 395 28.90 47.48 17.53
C ASN A 395 30.16 48.25 17.96
N GLY A 396 31.33 47.84 17.48
CA GLY A 396 32.58 48.58 17.64
C GLY A 396 32.50 49.98 17.02
N ALA A 397 32.08 50.07 15.76
CA ALA A 397 31.93 51.35 15.05
C ALA A 397 30.88 52.27 15.68
N ARG A 398 29.77 51.72 16.18
CA ARG A 398 28.73 52.47 16.90
C ARG A 398 29.27 53.06 18.20
N LYS A 399 29.95 52.27 19.03
CA LYS A 399 30.59 52.75 20.27
C LYS A 399 31.64 53.83 19.99
N ALA A 400 32.40 53.68 18.92
CA ALA A 400 33.37 54.69 18.49
C ALA A 400 32.67 55.98 18.03
N ALA A 401 31.59 55.89 17.27
CA ALA A 401 30.80 57.05 16.86
C ALA A 401 30.15 57.78 18.04
N GLU A 402 29.64 57.04 19.03
CA GLU A 402 29.03 57.58 20.24
C GLU A 402 30.06 58.30 21.12
N ASN A 403 31.18 57.64 21.42
CA ASN A 403 32.18 58.15 22.36
C ASN A 403 33.17 59.13 21.70
N LEU A 404 33.78 58.74 20.58
CA LEU A 404 34.82 59.57 19.94
C LEU A 404 34.21 60.70 19.11
N GLY A 405 33.11 60.43 18.41
CA GLY A 405 32.46 61.41 17.54
C GLY A 405 31.90 62.61 18.29
N SER A 406 31.15 62.36 19.36
CA SER A 406 30.54 63.42 20.17
C SER A 406 31.59 64.30 20.85
N GLU A 407 32.67 63.70 21.38
CA GLU A 407 33.79 64.43 21.96
C GLU A 407 34.62 65.18 20.91
N MET A 408 34.83 64.60 19.71
CA MET A 408 35.49 65.31 18.60
C MET A 408 34.73 66.59 18.21
N ASP A 409 33.41 66.56 18.21
CA ASP A 409 32.59 67.73 17.91
C ASP A 409 32.72 68.83 18.97
N LYS A 410 32.70 68.45 20.24
CA LYS A 410 32.94 69.38 21.37
C LYS A 410 34.32 70.03 21.28
N TRP A 411 35.38 69.24 21.10
CA TRP A 411 36.73 69.76 20.98
C TRP A 411 36.94 70.62 19.74
N SER A 412 36.30 70.28 18.62
CA SER A 412 36.38 71.06 17.38
C SER A 412 35.75 72.44 17.55
N MET A 413 34.62 72.53 18.26
CA MET A 413 33.98 73.80 18.63
C MET A 413 34.84 74.59 19.60
N TRP A 414 35.32 73.98 20.68
CA TRP A 414 36.16 74.65 21.67
C TRP A 414 37.45 75.21 21.06
N LEU A 415 38.14 74.43 20.21
CA LEU A 415 39.33 74.92 19.50
C LEU A 415 39.01 76.06 18.53
N GLN A 416 37.82 76.04 17.90
CA GLN A 416 37.40 77.13 17.03
C GLN A 416 37.13 78.41 17.82
N ASP A 417 36.52 78.31 19.00
CA ASP A 417 36.29 79.45 19.90
C ASP A 417 37.63 80.01 20.40
N LYS A 418 38.55 79.15 20.85
CA LYS A 418 39.88 79.60 21.31
C LYS A 418 40.76 80.14 20.20
N ASP A 419 40.66 79.60 18.99
CA ASP A 419 41.31 80.18 17.82
C ASP A 419 40.78 81.58 17.51
N ALA A 420 39.48 81.80 17.66
CA ALA A 420 38.85 83.12 17.50
C ALA A 420 39.29 84.10 18.61
N ASP A 421 39.31 83.67 19.88
CA ASP A 421 39.79 84.48 21.01
C ASP A 421 41.24 84.97 20.79
N LEU A 422 42.11 84.08 20.31
CA LEU A 422 43.50 84.41 20.01
C LEU A 422 43.65 85.32 18.78
N SER A 423 42.79 85.15 17.77
CA SER A 423 42.85 85.93 16.52
C SER A 423 42.24 87.33 16.67
N HIS A 424 41.28 87.50 17.57
CA HIS A 424 40.58 88.76 17.82
C HIS A 424 41.10 89.51 19.06
N ALA A 425 42.24 89.09 19.60
CA ALA A 425 42.88 89.80 20.70
C ALA A 425 43.20 91.26 20.32
N LYS A 426 43.01 92.19 21.27
CA LYS A 426 43.21 93.63 21.04
C LYS A 426 44.65 93.93 20.58
N PRO A 427 44.87 94.98 19.74
CA PRO A 427 46.21 95.44 19.39
C PRO A 427 47.05 95.74 20.64
N THR A 428 48.35 95.48 20.56
CA THR A 428 49.31 95.77 21.63
C THR A 428 49.28 97.25 22.00
N GLY A 429 49.05 97.56 23.29
CA GLY A 429 49.01 98.93 23.79
C GLY A 429 50.39 99.60 23.81
N GLY A 430 50.43 100.94 23.68
CA GLY A 430 51.68 101.71 23.61
C GLY A 430 52.25 102.17 24.96
N LEU A 431 51.57 101.91 26.08
CA LEU A 431 52.01 102.25 27.44
C LEU A 431 52.37 100.98 28.22
N PRO A 432 53.40 100.99 29.09
CA PRO A 432 53.83 99.82 29.86
C PRO A 432 52.70 99.14 30.64
N GLU A 433 51.87 99.91 31.35
CA GLU A 433 50.75 99.38 32.14
C GLU A 433 49.71 98.65 31.27
N THR A 434 49.44 99.19 30.08
CA THR A 434 48.48 98.56 29.14
C THR A 434 49.05 97.31 28.47
N ALA A 435 50.35 97.29 28.17
CA ALA A 435 51.02 96.10 27.65
C ALA A 435 51.12 94.99 28.71
N GLN A 436 51.36 95.36 29.98
CA GLN A 436 51.38 94.43 31.11
C GLN A 436 49.99 93.82 31.34
N ALA A 437 48.93 94.63 31.38
CA ALA A 437 47.57 94.14 31.54
C ALA A 437 47.16 93.17 30.40
N GLN A 438 47.55 93.48 29.15
CA GLN A 438 47.30 92.58 28.02
C GLN A 438 48.09 91.27 28.09
N LEU A 439 49.31 91.31 28.64
CA LEU A 439 50.12 90.13 28.88
C LEU A 439 49.51 89.25 29.99
N ASP A 440 49.02 89.88 31.06
CA ASP A 440 48.33 89.19 32.16
C ASP A 440 47.01 88.55 31.69
N ASP A 441 46.17 89.28 30.94
CA ASP A 441 44.94 88.76 30.32
C ASP A 441 45.24 87.58 29.38
N PHE A 442 46.33 87.68 28.60
CA PHE A 442 46.79 86.59 27.75
C PHE A 442 47.23 85.38 28.58
N PHE A 443 47.93 85.56 29.70
CA PHE A 443 48.31 84.44 30.57
C PHE A 443 47.11 83.73 31.18
N VAL A 444 46.00 84.43 31.44
CA VAL A 444 44.73 83.81 31.85
C VAL A 444 44.17 82.93 30.74
N LEU A 445 44.07 83.45 29.50
CA LEU A 445 43.60 82.68 28.35
C LEU A 445 44.51 81.47 28.05
N LYS A 446 45.84 81.67 28.13
CA LYS A 446 46.82 80.61 28.00
C LYS A 446 46.61 79.55 29.07
N ALA A 447 46.46 79.93 30.34
CA ALA A 447 46.22 78.97 31.42
C ALA A 447 44.94 78.15 31.20
N GLU A 448 43.86 78.74 30.68
CA GLU A 448 42.62 78.04 30.33
C GLU A 448 42.83 77.00 29.21
N ILE A 449 43.60 77.35 28.17
CA ILE A 449 43.94 76.44 27.07
C ILE A 449 44.85 75.31 27.57
N GLU A 450 45.85 75.64 28.39
CA GLU A 450 46.79 74.69 29.00
C GLU A 450 46.10 73.72 29.96
N GLN A 451 45.08 74.16 30.70
CA GLN A 451 44.30 73.31 31.59
C GLN A 451 43.56 72.20 30.83
N ASN A 452 43.11 72.49 29.61
CA ASN A 452 42.37 71.55 28.76
C ASN A 452 43.27 70.68 27.87
N ARG A 453 44.55 71.04 27.72
CA ARG A 453 45.53 70.28 26.92
C ARG A 453 45.51 68.77 27.24
N PRO A 454 45.62 68.32 28.52
CA PRO A 454 45.73 66.89 28.80
C PRO A 454 44.51 66.10 28.33
N ALA A 455 43.31 66.69 28.45
CA ALA A 455 42.07 66.05 28.04
C ALA A 455 41.94 65.97 26.51
N LEU A 456 42.31 67.05 25.79
CA LEU A 456 42.32 67.07 24.33
C LEU A 456 43.35 66.10 23.74
N GLU A 457 44.57 66.07 24.30
CA GLU A 457 45.63 65.15 23.86
C GLU A 457 45.27 63.69 24.17
N ALA A 458 44.68 63.42 25.34
CA ALA A 458 44.17 62.09 25.66
C ALA A 458 43.06 61.64 24.67
N HIS A 459 42.21 62.57 24.23
CA HIS A 459 41.18 62.29 23.22
C HIS A 459 41.77 62.00 21.83
N LEU A 460 42.76 62.80 21.40
CA LEU A 460 43.50 62.55 20.16
C LEU A 460 44.24 61.20 20.19
N GLU A 461 44.80 60.84 21.34
CA GLU A 461 45.44 59.55 21.56
C GLU A 461 44.43 58.39 21.53
N ALA A 462 43.27 58.55 22.18
CA ALA A 462 42.19 57.57 22.13
C ALA A 462 41.66 57.35 20.70
N ALA A 463 41.55 58.42 19.91
CA ALA A 463 41.22 58.34 18.49
C ALA A 463 42.31 57.65 17.67
N ALA A 464 43.60 57.93 17.95
CA ALA A 464 44.72 57.27 17.29
C ALA A 464 44.78 55.77 17.63
N LYS A 465 44.53 55.41 18.88
CA LYS A 465 44.47 54.01 19.34
C LYS A 465 43.31 53.23 18.70
N TYR A 466 42.15 53.85 18.59
CA TYR A 466 41.02 53.25 17.86
C TYR A 466 41.42 52.92 16.41
N LEU A 467 42.15 53.82 15.74
CA LEU A 467 42.63 53.62 14.38
C LEU A 467 43.73 52.56 14.26
N SER A 468 44.55 52.36 15.30
CA SER A 468 45.57 51.30 15.31
C SER A 468 44.98 49.92 15.55
N ASP A 469 43.94 49.84 16.41
CA ASP A 469 43.28 48.58 16.76
C ASP A 469 42.32 48.13 15.64
N SER A 470 41.76 49.06 14.86
CA SER A 470 41.02 48.75 13.64
C SER A 470 41.99 48.41 12.50
N ALA A 471 42.21 47.12 12.24
CA ALA A 471 43.24 46.59 11.32
C ALA A 471 43.15 47.07 9.84
N SER A 472 42.13 47.82 9.45
CA SER A 472 42.00 48.39 8.11
C SER A 472 41.14 49.64 8.17
N ASN A 473 41.75 50.83 8.04
CA ASN A 473 41.25 51.99 7.29
C ASN A 473 41.87 53.30 7.81
N SER A 474 42.96 53.72 7.16
CA SER A 474 43.50 55.08 7.29
C SER A 474 42.52 56.18 6.84
N ASN A 475 41.39 55.81 6.24
CA ASN A 475 40.42 56.70 5.64
C ASN A 475 39.04 56.70 6.33
N THR A 476 38.95 56.32 7.60
CA THR A 476 37.70 56.49 8.37
C THR A 476 37.40 57.98 8.62
N TRP A 477 36.14 58.30 8.85
CA TRP A 477 35.74 59.65 9.27
C TRP A 477 36.41 60.08 10.60
N ILE A 478 36.72 59.13 11.50
CA ILE A 478 37.47 59.37 12.74
C ILE A 478 38.92 59.79 12.41
N SER A 479 39.55 59.14 11.43
CA SER A 479 40.88 59.56 10.92
C SER A 479 40.84 60.98 10.37
N GLN A 480 39.85 61.29 9.52
CA GLN A 480 39.72 62.63 8.92
C GLN A 480 39.42 63.72 9.96
N ARG A 481 38.43 63.50 10.85
CA ARG A 481 38.08 64.46 11.92
C ARG A 481 39.19 64.58 12.96
N GLY A 482 39.83 63.48 13.33
CA GLY A 482 40.99 63.47 14.23
C GLY A 482 42.17 64.25 13.66
N ALA A 483 42.48 64.09 12.37
CA ALA A 483 43.52 64.86 11.70
C ALA A 483 43.18 66.37 11.63
N GLN A 484 41.92 66.72 11.37
CA GLN A 484 41.45 68.12 11.39
C GLN A 484 41.58 68.72 12.80
N LEU A 485 41.19 67.99 13.83
CA LEU A 485 41.28 68.43 15.22
C LEU A 485 42.75 68.62 15.65
N LYS A 486 43.62 67.67 15.31
CA LYS A 486 45.07 67.77 15.55
C LYS A 486 45.68 68.98 14.85
N LYS A 487 45.28 69.25 13.61
CA LYS A 487 45.71 70.44 12.86
C LYS A 487 45.27 71.74 13.56
N LYS A 488 44.00 71.84 13.98
CA LYS A 488 43.50 73.00 14.75
C LYS A 488 44.27 73.18 16.06
N TRP A 489 44.58 72.08 16.75
CA TRP A 489 45.33 72.13 18.01
C TRP A 489 46.73 72.73 17.82
N ILE A 490 47.47 72.25 16.80
CA ILE A 490 48.80 72.78 16.46
C ILE A 490 48.72 74.28 16.12
N GLN A 491 47.70 74.70 15.36
CA GLN A 491 47.51 76.10 15.02
C GLN A 491 47.27 76.98 16.25
N VAL A 492 46.46 76.52 17.20
CA VAL A 492 46.24 77.22 18.48
C VAL A 492 47.55 77.30 19.28
N GLN A 493 48.34 76.22 19.33
CA GLN A 493 49.65 76.21 20.01
C GLN A 493 50.63 77.21 19.40
N GLU A 494 50.73 77.25 18.06
CA GLU A 494 51.56 78.22 17.34
C GLU A 494 51.11 79.65 17.63
N LYS A 495 49.80 79.93 17.56
CA LYS A 495 49.24 81.27 17.86
C LYS A 495 49.50 81.71 19.29
N ILE A 496 49.42 80.81 20.27
CA ILE A 496 49.78 81.10 21.67
C ILE A 496 51.25 81.49 21.77
N GLY A 497 52.15 80.70 21.16
CA GLY A 497 53.58 80.99 21.17
C GLY A 497 53.92 82.35 20.53
N ASP A 498 53.39 82.58 19.32
CA ASP A 498 53.58 83.84 18.59
C ASP A 498 53.03 85.04 19.37
N ARG A 499 51.85 84.89 19.99
CA ARG A 499 51.20 85.97 20.74
C ARG A 499 51.95 86.29 22.02
N GLU A 500 52.43 85.27 22.74
CA GLU A 500 53.26 85.46 23.93
C GLU A 500 54.54 86.22 23.59
N GLN A 501 55.24 85.81 22.53
CA GLN A 501 56.46 86.47 22.08
C GLN A 501 56.20 87.94 21.71
N LYS A 502 55.15 88.21 20.94
CA LYS A 502 54.77 89.58 20.56
C LYS A 502 54.42 90.45 21.76
N LEU A 503 53.67 89.94 22.73
CA LEU A 503 53.29 90.69 23.95
C LEU A 503 54.51 90.96 24.84
N ARG A 504 55.43 90.00 24.99
CA ARG A 504 56.68 90.19 25.75
C ARG A 504 57.58 91.25 25.11
N ILE A 505 57.75 91.21 23.78
CA ILE A 505 58.51 92.22 23.04
C ILE A 505 57.84 93.60 23.19
N ALA A 506 56.52 93.68 22.98
CA ALA A 506 55.78 94.92 23.10
C ALA A 506 55.88 95.54 24.51
N LEU A 507 55.89 94.73 25.58
CA LEU A 507 56.11 95.21 26.94
C LEU A 507 57.51 95.82 27.11
N ILE A 508 58.55 95.12 26.67
CA ILE A 508 59.94 95.61 26.74
C ILE A 508 60.09 96.92 25.95
N GLU A 509 59.54 96.98 24.75
CA GLU A 509 59.56 98.19 23.90
C GLU A 509 58.79 99.34 24.55
N ALA A 510 57.62 99.07 25.14
CA ALA A 510 56.83 100.08 25.86
C ALA A 510 57.57 100.60 27.10
N GLU A 511 58.22 99.74 27.89
CA GLU A 511 59.03 100.12 29.05
C GLU A 511 60.24 100.98 28.65
N GLN A 512 60.94 100.60 27.58
CA GLN A 512 62.06 101.37 27.03
C GLN A 512 61.61 102.74 26.51
N LEU A 513 60.51 102.78 25.76
CA LEU A 513 59.94 104.02 25.24
C LEU A 513 59.48 104.94 26.38
N TYR A 514 58.81 104.39 27.39
CA TYR A 514 58.37 105.14 28.56
C TYR A 514 59.57 105.70 29.33
N SER A 515 60.60 104.89 29.61
CA SER A 515 61.83 105.34 30.26
C SER A 515 62.53 106.45 29.47
N ALA A 516 62.62 106.33 28.14
CA ALA A 516 63.17 107.36 27.27
C ALA A 516 62.32 108.64 27.28
N MET A 517 60.99 108.52 27.28
CA MET A 517 60.07 109.66 27.38
C MET A 517 60.16 110.34 28.75
N THR A 518 60.25 109.60 29.85
CA THR A 518 60.43 110.15 31.20
C THR A 518 61.76 110.87 31.31
N SER A 519 62.86 110.26 30.82
CA SER A 519 64.17 110.90 30.80
C SER A 519 64.19 112.17 29.93
N MET A 520 63.49 112.16 28.79
CA MET A 520 63.35 113.35 27.93
C MET A 520 62.48 114.43 28.60
N SER A 521 61.42 114.04 29.32
CA SER A 521 60.57 114.96 30.08
C SER A 521 61.34 115.59 31.23
N GLU A 522 62.08 114.80 32.02
CA GLU A 522 62.97 115.29 33.08
C GLU A 522 64.04 116.25 32.52
N TRP A 523 64.56 115.95 31.33
CA TRP A 523 65.49 116.83 30.63
C TRP A 523 64.80 118.13 30.15
N LEU A 524 63.61 118.05 29.57
CA LEU A 524 62.82 119.22 29.14
C LEU A 524 62.43 120.09 30.33
N ASP A 525 61.98 119.50 31.44
CA ASP A 525 61.66 120.18 32.68
C ASP A 525 62.90 120.90 33.23
N ALA A 526 64.06 120.23 33.27
CA ALA A 526 65.32 120.85 33.69
C ALA A 526 65.81 121.97 32.74
N VAL A 527 65.45 121.92 31.45
CA VAL A 527 65.73 122.97 30.47
C VAL A 527 64.74 124.15 30.61
N GLU A 528 63.45 123.88 30.85
CA GLU A 528 62.45 124.91 31.15
C GLU A 528 62.77 125.63 32.46
N GLU A 529 63.17 124.90 33.51
CA GLU A 529 63.61 125.48 34.79
C GLU A 529 64.84 126.39 34.60
N ARG A 530 65.70 126.08 33.62
CA ARG A 530 66.86 126.90 33.23
C ARG A 530 66.51 128.11 32.35
N LEU A 531 65.37 128.10 31.67
CA LEU A 531 64.90 129.16 30.77
C LEU A 531 63.85 130.09 31.42
N GLY A 532 63.22 129.65 32.53
CA GLY A 532 62.18 130.37 33.27
C GLY A 532 62.68 131.40 34.30
N HIS A 533 63.97 131.76 34.29
CA HIS A 533 64.56 132.81 35.14
C HIS A 533 65.13 133.97 34.33
#